data_AF-A0A538TJP1-F1
#
_entry.id   AF-A0A538TJP1-F1
#
_cell.length_a   1.000
_cell.length_b   1.000
_cell.length_c   1.000
_cell.angle_alpha   90.00
_cell.angle_beta   90.00
_cell.angle_gamma   90.00
#
_symmetry.space_group_name_H-M   'P 1'
#
loop_
_entity.id
_entity.type
_entity.pdbx_description
1 polymer ?
#
loop_
_entity_poly.entity_id
_entity_poly.type
_entity_poly.pdbx_seq_one_letter_code
_entity_poly.pdbx_strand_id
1 'polypeptide(L)'
;MACAAAVVAGTLLLHPSARGQQYVPTDPQEHPRLDYGNSVVTLNDRCPVRQAKLNPTYRPVYVNRRPVAFCCMTCAGVFVQDPERYLKALQITPPSLFQKGNKPILDSSLRYRIGFEIYYFSNRAEMDRFKKEPLRYCGDLTDPVTMVRFQPTATSPHIVYANRTYFFASDSSLTQFLEKPEQHKDRRNGMN
;
A
#
# COMPACT_ATOMS: atom_id res chain seq x y z
N MET A 1 -23.32 16.30 -57.31
CA MET A 1 -23.43 16.01 -55.86
C MET A 1 -22.13 15.35 -55.43
N ALA A 2 -21.24 16.10 -54.77
CA ALA A 2 -19.97 15.57 -54.25
C ALA A 2 -20.05 15.57 -52.72
N CYS A 3 -19.99 14.38 -52.12
CA CYS A 3 -19.92 14.20 -50.67
C CYS A 3 -18.46 14.37 -50.22
N ALA A 4 -18.19 15.40 -49.43
CA ALA A 4 -16.91 15.55 -48.74
C ALA A 4 -16.92 14.69 -47.47
N ALA A 5 -15.99 13.74 -47.38
CA ALA A 5 -15.73 13.00 -46.15
C ALA A 5 -14.73 13.79 -45.30
N ALA A 6 -15.19 14.34 -44.17
CA ALA A 6 -14.33 14.93 -43.16
C ALA A 6 -13.69 13.82 -42.32
N VAL A 7 -12.38 13.64 -42.44
CA VAL A 7 -11.58 12.82 -41.52
C VAL A 7 -11.36 13.62 -40.25
N VAL A 8 -12.07 13.28 -39.18
CA VAL A 8 -11.78 13.81 -37.85
C VAL A 8 -10.51 13.12 -37.36
N ALA A 9 -9.40 13.85 -37.41
CA ALA A 9 -8.16 13.45 -36.75
C ALA A 9 -8.41 13.41 -35.24
N GLY A 10 -8.69 12.21 -34.72
CA GLY A 10 -8.76 11.97 -33.29
C GLY A 10 -7.37 12.20 -32.70
N THR A 11 -7.19 13.32 -32.03
CA THR A 11 -6.04 13.56 -31.17
C THR A 11 -6.09 12.49 -30.08
N LEU A 12 -5.26 11.43 -30.22
CA LEU A 12 -4.95 10.57 -29.09
C LEU A 12 -4.38 11.51 -28.02
N LEU A 13 -5.17 11.78 -26.99
CA LEU A 13 -4.66 12.26 -25.73
C LEU A 13 -3.74 11.14 -25.22
N LEU A 14 -2.45 11.32 -25.50
CA LEU A 14 -1.36 10.62 -24.84
C LEU A 14 -1.58 10.83 -23.34
N HIS A 15 -2.12 9.81 -22.67
CA HIS A 15 -2.10 9.75 -21.22
C HIS A 15 -0.63 9.81 -20.82
N PRO A 16 -0.19 10.78 -20.00
CA PRO A 16 1.19 10.80 -19.54
C PRO A 16 1.47 9.48 -18.84
N SER A 17 2.42 8.73 -19.39
CA SER A 17 3.00 7.56 -18.75
C SER A 17 3.26 7.83 -17.28
N ALA A 18 2.97 6.82 -16.46
CA ALA A 18 3.38 6.69 -15.07
C ALA A 18 4.59 7.56 -14.74
N ARG A 19 4.45 8.53 -13.83
CA ARG A 19 5.60 9.05 -13.10
C ARG A 19 6.16 7.87 -12.31
N GLY A 20 7.10 7.17 -12.94
CA GLY A 20 7.79 6.02 -12.40
C GLY A 20 8.44 6.40 -11.08
N GLN A 21 8.53 5.44 -10.16
CA GLN A 21 9.05 5.68 -8.82
C GLN A 21 10.44 6.32 -8.87
N GLN A 22 10.67 7.37 -8.08
CA GLN A 22 11.91 8.15 -8.12
C GLN A 22 12.65 8.09 -6.79
N TYR A 23 13.98 8.14 -6.86
CA TYR A 23 14.79 8.34 -5.65
C TYR A 23 14.65 9.78 -5.16
N VAL A 24 14.45 9.92 -3.85
CA VAL A 24 14.48 11.18 -3.12
C VAL A 24 15.77 11.17 -2.28
N PRO A 25 16.73 12.05 -2.56
CA PRO A 25 17.98 12.12 -1.80
C PRO A 25 17.73 12.32 -0.29
N THR A 26 18.59 11.70 0.51
CA THR A 26 18.63 11.82 1.98
C THR A 26 20.04 12.14 2.43
N ASP A 27 20.19 12.44 3.71
CA ASP A 27 21.48 12.47 4.38
C ASP A 27 21.54 11.30 5.38
N PRO A 28 22.43 10.30 5.19
CA PRO A 28 23.42 10.16 4.11
C PRO A 28 22.79 9.78 2.77
N GLN A 29 23.44 10.14 1.66
CA GLN A 29 22.94 9.92 0.29
C GLN A 29 22.93 8.46 -0.16
N GLU A 30 23.62 7.57 0.57
CA GLU A 30 23.73 6.15 0.26
C GLU A 30 22.40 5.39 0.39
N HIS A 31 21.44 5.96 1.13
CA HIS A 31 20.16 5.37 1.45
C HIS A 31 18.99 6.30 1.11
N PRO A 32 18.78 6.62 -0.18
CA PRO A 32 17.71 7.52 -0.58
C PRO A 32 16.34 6.93 -0.28
N ARG A 33 15.37 7.80 0.04
CA ARG A 33 13.95 7.45 0.08
C ARG A 33 13.40 7.27 -1.34
N LEU A 34 12.18 6.75 -1.45
CA LEU A 34 11.48 6.64 -2.73
C LEU A 34 10.20 7.48 -2.73
N ASP A 35 9.89 8.10 -3.87
CA ASP A 35 8.58 8.67 -4.20
C ASP A 35 7.85 7.72 -5.16
N TYR A 36 6.62 7.35 -4.80
CA TYR A 36 5.76 6.43 -5.55
C TYR A 36 4.79 7.13 -6.54
N GLY A 37 5.13 8.32 -7.02
CA GLY A 37 4.47 8.97 -8.18
C GLY A 37 3.35 9.96 -7.82
N ASN A 38 2.88 9.94 -6.57
CA ASN A 38 1.89 10.87 -6.01
C ASN A 38 2.49 11.80 -4.94
N SER A 39 3.80 12.03 -4.98
CA SER A 39 4.55 12.76 -3.93
C SER A 39 4.45 12.10 -2.55
N VAL A 40 4.18 10.80 -2.53
CA VAL A 40 4.11 10.02 -1.29
C VAL A 40 5.46 9.36 -1.07
N VAL A 41 6.28 10.04 -0.28
CA VAL A 41 7.63 9.59 0.08
C VAL A 41 7.58 8.49 1.13
N THR A 42 8.47 7.50 1.00
CA THR A 42 8.64 6.41 1.95
C THR A 42 8.94 6.88 3.37
N LEU A 43 8.50 6.10 4.35
CA LEU A 43 8.85 6.30 5.76
C LEU A 43 10.31 5.96 6.04
N ASN A 44 10.85 4.99 5.31
CA ASN A 44 12.19 4.47 5.44
C ASN A 44 13.07 4.89 4.25
N ASP A 45 14.36 4.95 4.51
CA ASP A 45 15.44 5.32 3.60
C ASP A 45 16.33 4.09 3.23
N ARG A 46 16.25 3.03 4.04
CA ARG A 46 16.87 1.72 3.85
C ARG A 46 15.89 0.58 4.11
N CYS A 47 16.15 -0.60 3.54
CA CYS A 47 15.29 -1.77 3.70
C CYS A 47 15.20 -2.17 5.19
N PRO A 48 14.00 -2.30 5.80
CA PRO A 48 13.90 -2.63 7.22
C PRO A 48 14.50 -3.99 7.59
N VAL A 49 14.44 -4.94 6.65
CA VAL A 49 14.91 -6.32 6.88
C VAL A 49 16.41 -6.47 6.64
N ARG A 50 16.94 -5.87 5.55
CA ARG A 50 18.34 -6.08 5.12
C ARG A 50 19.25 -4.87 5.32
N GLN A 51 18.71 -3.72 5.71
CA GLN A 51 19.41 -2.43 5.81
C GLN A 51 20.07 -1.96 4.50
N ALA A 52 19.77 -2.61 3.38
CA ALA A 52 20.29 -2.28 2.06
C ALA A 52 19.50 -1.13 1.39
N LYS A 53 20.08 -0.54 0.34
CA LYS A 53 19.46 0.48 -0.51
C LYS A 53 18.09 0.02 -1.04
N LEU A 54 17.12 0.93 -1.04
CA LEU A 54 15.78 0.69 -1.56
C LEU A 54 15.81 0.48 -3.07
N ASN A 55 14.90 -0.36 -3.57
CA ASN A 55 14.80 -0.64 -5.00
C ASN A 55 13.40 -0.25 -5.52
N PRO A 56 13.30 0.73 -6.44
CA PRO A 56 12.04 1.26 -6.97
C PRO A 56 11.30 0.28 -7.90
N THR A 57 11.85 -0.89 -8.18
CA THR A 57 11.10 -1.93 -8.88
C THR A 57 10.10 -2.61 -7.94
N TYR A 58 10.37 -2.64 -6.62
CA TYR A 58 9.52 -3.37 -5.69
C TYR A 58 8.45 -2.50 -5.05
N ARG A 59 7.23 -3.04 -4.99
CA ARG A 59 6.08 -2.38 -4.36
C ARG A 59 6.28 -2.28 -2.84
N PRO A 60 5.79 -1.21 -2.18
CA PRO A 60 5.95 -1.00 -0.74
C PRO A 60 4.77 -1.58 0.05
N VAL A 61 4.99 -1.87 1.33
CA VAL A 61 3.89 -2.13 2.28
C VAL A 61 3.44 -0.79 2.85
N TYR A 62 2.13 -0.58 2.98
CA TYR A 62 1.62 0.69 3.50
C TYR A 62 1.33 0.56 4.99
N VAL A 63 1.92 1.46 5.78
CA VAL A 63 1.68 1.61 7.21
C VAL A 63 1.07 2.99 7.44
N ASN A 64 -0.16 3.05 7.93
CA ASN A 64 -0.94 4.29 8.07
C ASN A 64 -0.90 5.15 6.81
N ARG A 65 -1.19 4.53 5.65
CA ARG A 65 -1.21 5.16 4.30
C ARG A 65 0.15 5.65 3.79
N ARG A 66 1.25 5.34 4.47
CA ARG A 66 2.60 5.71 4.04
C ARG A 66 3.40 4.49 3.61
N PRO A 67 4.17 4.57 2.51
CA PRO A 67 4.89 3.43 1.99
C PRO A 67 6.13 3.13 2.85
N VAL A 68 6.32 1.86 3.13
CA VAL A 68 7.57 1.25 3.61
C VAL A 68 8.12 0.44 2.44
N ALA A 69 9.24 0.87 1.90
CA ALA A 69 9.86 0.26 0.73
C ALA A 69 10.92 -0.78 1.10
N PHE A 70 11.28 -1.61 0.13
CA PHE A 70 12.17 -2.74 0.33
C PHE A 70 13.21 -2.83 -0.78
N CYS A 71 14.33 -3.52 -0.51
CA CYS A 71 15.34 -3.80 -1.52
C CYS A 71 14.99 -5.00 -2.41
N CYS A 72 14.09 -5.88 -1.97
CA CYS A 72 13.65 -7.05 -2.72
C CYS A 72 12.26 -7.54 -2.31
N MET A 73 11.66 -8.40 -3.15
CA MET A 73 10.33 -8.96 -2.91
C MET A 73 10.21 -9.72 -1.58
N THR A 74 11.28 -10.41 -1.15
CA THR A 74 11.21 -11.29 0.02
C THR A 74 11.16 -10.53 1.33
N CYS A 75 11.68 -9.31 1.36
CA CYS A 75 11.71 -8.48 2.56
C CYS A 75 10.31 -8.00 2.95
N ALA A 76 9.41 -7.79 1.99
CA ALA A 76 8.04 -7.39 2.30
C ALA A 76 7.30 -8.49 3.08
N GLY A 77 7.42 -9.76 2.65
CA GLY A 77 6.79 -10.88 3.34
C GLY A 77 7.38 -11.14 4.74
N VAL A 78 8.69 -10.95 4.91
CA VAL A 78 9.32 -11.01 6.25
C VAL A 78 8.85 -9.87 7.14
N PHE A 79 8.80 -8.64 6.61
CA PHE A 79 8.38 -7.46 7.37
C PHE A 79 6.96 -7.60 7.92
N VAL A 80 6.00 -8.12 7.15
CA VAL A 80 4.60 -8.22 7.59
C VAL A 80 4.35 -9.27 8.68
N GLN A 81 5.32 -10.12 8.99
CA GLN A 81 5.23 -11.07 10.10
C GLN A 81 5.41 -10.39 11.46
N ASP A 82 6.34 -9.44 11.55
CA ASP A 82 6.63 -8.67 12.76
C ASP A 82 7.01 -7.21 12.42
N PRO A 83 6.05 -6.41 11.90
CA PRO A 83 6.30 -5.05 11.46
C PRO A 83 6.74 -4.13 12.61
N GLU A 84 6.25 -4.34 13.83
CA GLU A 84 6.59 -3.56 15.02
C GLU A 84 8.08 -3.60 15.31
N ARG A 85 8.70 -4.79 15.27
CA ARG A 85 10.15 -4.97 15.46
C ARG A 85 10.95 -4.12 14.49
N TYR A 86 10.63 -4.19 13.20
CA TYR A 86 11.37 -3.48 12.16
C TYR A 86 11.16 -1.96 12.20
N LEU A 87 9.92 -1.53 12.44
CA LEU A 87 9.60 -0.11 12.57
C LEU A 87 10.31 0.51 13.79
N LYS A 88 10.32 -0.19 14.94
CA LYS A 88 11.03 0.25 16.15
C LYS A 88 12.54 0.30 15.94
N ALA A 89 13.13 -0.73 15.31
CA ALA A 89 14.57 -0.78 15.04
C ALA A 89 15.04 0.39 14.15
N LEU A 90 14.23 0.80 13.18
CA LEU A 90 14.48 1.97 12.33
C LEU A 90 13.99 3.30 12.92
N GLN A 91 13.44 3.30 14.15
CA GLN A 91 12.85 4.48 14.80
C GLN A 91 11.76 5.17 13.95
N ILE A 92 11.04 4.39 13.14
CA ILE A 92 9.97 4.90 12.28
C ILE A 92 8.69 4.99 13.08
N THR A 93 8.16 6.20 13.20
CA THR A 93 6.80 6.44 13.70
C THR A 93 5.88 6.77 12.52
N PRO A 94 4.88 5.92 12.20
CA PRO A 94 3.92 6.23 11.16
C PRO A 94 3.04 7.44 11.55
N PRO A 95 2.46 8.17 10.59
CA PRO A 95 1.58 9.30 10.91
C PRO A 95 0.28 8.83 11.56
N SER A 96 -0.30 9.65 12.42
CA SER A 96 -1.66 9.43 12.95
C SER A 96 -2.72 9.61 11.87
N LEU A 97 -3.78 8.80 11.94
CA LEU A 97 -4.91 8.84 11.02
C LEU A 97 -6.01 9.82 11.43
N PHE A 98 -6.03 10.25 12.70
CA PHE A 98 -7.15 10.98 13.31
C PHE A 98 -6.80 12.41 13.71
N GLN A 99 -5.68 12.58 14.41
CA GLN A 99 -5.27 13.88 14.96
C GLN A 99 -3.78 14.12 14.76
N LYS A 100 -3.45 15.33 14.30
CA LYS A 100 -2.08 15.79 14.16
C LYS A 100 -1.46 15.95 15.56
N GLY A 101 -0.44 15.16 15.88
CA GLY A 101 0.27 15.20 17.16
C GLY A 101 0.18 13.91 17.96
N ASN A 102 -0.90 13.14 17.81
CA ASN A 102 -0.97 11.79 18.38
C ASN A 102 0.06 10.89 17.67
N LYS A 103 0.87 10.16 18.43
CA LYS A 103 1.81 9.18 17.89
C LYS A 103 1.16 7.80 17.98
N PRO A 104 0.99 7.08 16.87
CA PRO A 104 0.55 5.69 16.92
C PRO A 104 1.50 4.85 17.78
N ILE A 105 0.93 3.93 18.56
CA ILE A 105 1.69 2.99 19.37
C ILE A 105 1.98 1.74 18.52
N LEU A 106 3.25 1.40 18.37
CA LEU A 106 3.69 0.20 17.65
C LEU A 106 3.53 -1.04 18.53
N ASP A 107 2.27 -1.40 18.79
CA ASP A 107 1.86 -2.56 19.56
C ASP A 107 0.81 -3.35 18.78
N SER A 108 0.92 -4.68 18.81
CA SER A 108 0.04 -5.56 18.03
C SER A 108 -1.41 -5.52 18.52
N SER A 109 -1.67 -5.15 19.78
CA SER A 109 -3.01 -4.94 20.33
C SER A 109 -3.69 -3.66 19.82
N LEU A 110 -2.91 -2.73 19.28
CA LEU A 110 -3.35 -1.50 18.63
C LEU A 110 -3.06 -1.51 17.13
N ARG A 111 -2.93 -2.71 16.56
CA ARG A 111 -2.73 -2.94 15.13
C ARG A 111 -4.00 -3.49 14.49
N TYR A 112 -4.37 -2.95 13.35
CA TYR A 112 -5.43 -3.47 12.50
C TYR A 112 -4.94 -3.65 11.06
N ARG A 113 -5.50 -4.64 10.34
CA ARG A 113 -5.13 -4.94 8.95
C ARG A 113 -6.37 -4.97 8.07
N ILE A 114 -6.24 -4.36 6.89
CA ILE A 114 -7.16 -4.53 5.77
C ILE A 114 -6.28 -4.95 4.60
N GLY A 115 -6.57 -6.09 3.96
CA GLY A 115 -5.76 -6.62 2.86
C GLY A 115 -4.28 -6.74 3.21
N PHE A 116 -3.44 -5.93 2.57
CA PHE A 116 -1.99 -5.88 2.82
C PHE A 116 -1.55 -4.66 3.64
N GLU A 117 -2.48 -3.75 3.93
CA GLU A 117 -2.26 -2.51 4.66
C GLU A 117 -2.25 -2.76 6.17
N ILE A 118 -1.40 -2.00 6.86
CA ILE A 118 -1.22 -2.07 8.31
C ILE A 118 -1.56 -0.71 8.91
N TYR A 119 -2.37 -0.73 9.96
CA TYR A 119 -2.80 0.47 10.67
C TYR A 119 -2.46 0.34 12.15
N TYR A 120 -1.76 1.34 12.69
CA TYR A 120 -1.50 1.50 14.12
C TYR A 120 -2.26 2.73 14.64
N PHE A 121 -2.72 2.62 15.88
CA PHE A 121 -3.52 3.65 16.54
C PHE A 121 -2.81 4.14 17.81
N SER A 122 -3.12 5.36 18.24
CA SER A 122 -2.55 5.88 19.49
C SER A 122 -3.24 5.29 20.72
N ASN A 123 -4.46 4.77 20.56
CA ASN A 123 -5.24 4.16 21.63
C ASN A 123 -6.37 3.28 21.07
N ARG A 124 -7.04 2.55 21.97
CA ARG A 124 -8.13 1.62 21.64
C ARG A 124 -9.36 2.31 21.04
N ALA A 125 -9.71 3.51 21.51
CA ALA A 125 -10.88 4.24 21.01
C ALA A 125 -10.71 4.67 19.54
N GLU A 126 -9.50 5.10 19.15
CA GLU A 126 -9.18 5.37 17.74
C GLU A 126 -9.27 4.10 16.88
N MET A 127 -8.76 2.97 17.38
CA MET A 127 -8.87 1.69 16.68
C MET A 127 -10.33 1.26 16.51
N ASP A 128 -11.15 1.36 17.56
CA ASP A 128 -12.56 0.97 17.50
C ASP A 128 -13.36 1.88 16.55
N ARG A 129 -13.05 3.19 16.53
CA ARG A 129 -13.61 4.13 15.55
C ARG A 129 -13.20 3.77 14.12
N PHE A 130 -11.94 3.41 13.89
CA PHE A 130 -11.48 2.96 12.58
C PHE A 130 -12.23 1.70 12.12
N LYS A 131 -12.39 0.72 13.02
CA LYS A 131 -13.09 -0.54 12.72
C LYS A 131 -14.57 -0.32 12.37
N LYS A 132 -15.21 0.69 12.96
CA LYS A 132 -16.61 1.03 12.67
C LYS A 132 -16.79 1.64 11.27
N GLU A 133 -15.86 2.47 10.82
CA GLU A 133 -15.95 3.21 9.56
C GLU A 133 -14.63 3.14 8.75
N PRO A 134 -14.16 1.94 8.35
CA PRO A 134 -12.82 1.79 7.78
C PRO A 134 -12.62 2.56 6.48
N LEU A 135 -13.64 2.61 5.61
CA LEU A 135 -13.59 3.30 4.31
C LEU A 135 -13.33 4.81 4.44
N ARG A 136 -13.66 5.41 5.58
CA ARG A 136 -13.41 6.82 5.86
C ARG A 136 -11.94 7.12 6.14
N TYR A 137 -11.17 6.10 6.53
CA TYR A 137 -9.83 6.26 7.08
C TYR A 137 -8.75 5.40 6.41
N CYS A 138 -9.11 4.35 5.67
CA CYS A 138 -8.14 3.41 5.13
C CYS A 138 -7.29 4.02 4.00
N GLY A 139 -7.85 4.98 3.26
CA GLY A 139 -7.28 5.47 2.00
C GLY A 139 -7.28 4.39 0.93
N ASP A 140 -6.42 4.55 -0.07
CA ASP A 140 -6.18 3.54 -1.11
C ASP A 140 -5.73 2.19 -0.50
N LEU A 141 -6.27 1.10 -1.03
CA LEU A 141 -5.92 -0.28 -0.71
C LEU A 141 -5.23 -0.95 -1.90
N THR A 142 -4.64 -2.11 -1.65
CA THR A 142 -3.99 -2.94 -2.67
C THR A 142 -4.87 -4.14 -2.97
N ASP A 143 -5.25 -4.30 -4.22
CA ASP A 143 -5.97 -5.49 -4.68
C ASP A 143 -5.08 -6.73 -4.50
N PRO A 144 -5.52 -7.77 -3.77
CA PRO A 144 -4.66 -8.89 -3.40
C PRO A 144 -4.34 -9.85 -4.55
N VAL A 145 -5.02 -9.70 -5.69
CA VAL A 145 -4.82 -10.53 -6.87
C VAL A 145 -3.98 -9.80 -7.91
N THR A 146 -4.41 -8.59 -8.29
CA THR A 146 -3.80 -7.80 -9.37
C THR A 146 -2.68 -6.88 -8.88
N MET A 147 -2.54 -6.68 -7.57
CA MET A 147 -1.58 -5.78 -6.93
C MET A 147 -1.74 -4.29 -7.31
N VAL A 148 -2.85 -3.94 -7.95
CA VAL A 148 -3.22 -2.57 -8.29
C VAL A 148 -3.67 -1.82 -7.03
N ARG A 149 -3.31 -0.53 -6.95
CA ARG A 149 -3.80 0.37 -5.91
C ARG A 149 -5.14 0.95 -6.35
N PHE A 150 -6.13 0.93 -5.48
CA PHE A 150 -7.46 1.46 -5.76
C PHE A 150 -8.08 2.06 -4.50
N GLN A 151 -8.97 3.03 -4.66
CA GLN A 151 -9.74 3.60 -3.57
C GLN A 151 -11.01 2.76 -3.36
N PRO A 152 -11.14 2.02 -2.24
CA PRO A 152 -12.35 1.23 -1.99
C PRO A 152 -13.56 2.13 -1.72
N THR A 153 -14.74 1.64 -2.09
CA THR A 153 -16.04 2.26 -1.82
C THR A 153 -16.94 1.29 -1.05
N ALA A 154 -18.13 1.75 -0.65
CA ALA A 154 -19.11 0.90 0.02
C ALA A 154 -19.59 -0.27 -0.86
N THR A 155 -19.46 -0.15 -2.18
CA THR A 155 -19.84 -1.19 -3.15
C THR A 155 -18.65 -1.99 -3.66
N SER A 156 -17.42 -1.68 -3.22
CA SER A 156 -16.26 -2.48 -3.59
C SER A 156 -16.44 -3.92 -3.09
N PRO A 157 -16.19 -4.93 -3.94
CA PRO A 157 -16.27 -6.33 -3.52
C PRO A 157 -15.29 -6.57 -2.37
N HIS A 158 -15.71 -7.33 -1.37
CA HIS A 158 -14.88 -7.61 -0.20
C HIS A 158 -15.29 -8.91 0.50
N ILE A 159 -14.34 -9.50 1.22
CA ILE A 159 -14.58 -10.69 2.05
C ILE A 159 -13.76 -10.59 3.34
N VAL A 160 -14.25 -11.22 4.42
CA VAL A 160 -13.44 -11.52 5.59
C VAL A 160 -12.85 -12.92 5.42
N TYR A 161 -11.52 -13.01 5.39
CA TYR A 161 -10.78 -14.27 5.31
C TYR A 161 -9.62 -14.25 6.30
N ALA A 162 -9.41 -15.34 7.04
CA ALA A 162 -8.35 -15.46 8.06
C ALA A 162 -8.30 -14.24 9.04
N ASN A 163 -9.48 -13.84 9.54
CA ASN A 163 -9.66 -12.68 10.44
C ASN A 163 -9.14 -11.35 9.86
N ARG A 164 -9.17 -11.19 8.53
CA ARG A 164 -8.81 -9.96 7.84
C ARG A 164 -9.81 -9.65 6.74
N THR A 165 -10.23 -8.39 6.65
CA THR A 165 -11.05 -7.92 5.53
C THR A 165 -10.16 -7.65 4.32
N TYR A 166 -10.50 -8.23 3.18
CA TYR A 166 -9.89 -7.94 1.88
C TYR A 166 -10.91 -7.22 1.02
N PHE A 167 -10.52 -6.07 0.47
CA PHE A 167 -11.27 -5.38 -0.58
C PHE A 167 -10.62 -5.68 -1.94
N PHE A 168 -11.42 -5.63 -2.99
CA PHE A 168 -11.01 -5.91 -4.36
C PHE A 168 -11.38 -4.74 -5.27
N ALA A 169 -10.55 -4.52 -6.29
CA ALA A 169 -10.79 -3.51 -7.31
C ALA A 169 -11.94 -3.89 -8.25
N SER A 170 -12.27 -5.19 -8.34
CA SER A 170 -13.33 -5.72 -9.20
C SER A 170 -13.91 -7.04 -8.67
N ASP A 171 -15.08 -7.43 -9.16
CA ASP A 171 -15.68 -8.75 -8.87
C ASP A 171 -14.80 -9.89 -9.40
N SER A 172 -14.14 -9.68 -10.55
CA SER A 172 -13.23 -10.67 -11.14
C SER A 172 -12.06 -11.02 -10.21
N SER A 173 -11.44 -10.00 -9.60
CA SER A 173 -10.38 -10.20 -8.60
C SER A 173 -10.88 -10.86 -7.31
N LEU A 174 -12.12 -10.59 -6.88
CA LEU A 174 -12.72 -11.32 -5.77
C LEU A 174 -12.89 -12.80 -6.13
N THR A 175 -13.47 -13.12 -7.28
CA THR A 175 -13.65 -14.50 -7.74
C THR A 175 -12.33 -15.27 -7.79
N GLN A 176 -11.29 -14.68 -8.38
CA GLN A 176 -9.95 -15.29 -8.43
C GLN A 176 -9.34 -15.52 -7.05
N PHE A 177 -9.56 -14.59 -6.10
CA PHE A 177 -9.14 -14.78 -4.72
C PHE A 177 -9.85 -15.97 -4.06
N LEU A 178 -11.17 -16.11 -4.27
CA LEU A 178 -11.97 -17.19 -3.68
C LEU A 178 -11.58 -18.57 -4.21
N GLU A 179 -11.12 -18.66 -5.46
CA GLU A 179 -10.63 -19.92 -6.04
C GLU A 179 -9.34 -20.40 -5.36
N LYS A 180 -8.43 -19.48 -5.01
CA LYS A 180 -7.08 -19.80 -4.51
C LYS A 180 -6.64 -18.85 -3.39
N PRO A 181 -7.37 -18.75 -2.26
CA PRO A 181 -7.14 -17.70 -1.26
C PRO A 181 -5.75 -17.81 -0.61
N GLU A 182 -5.23 -19.02 -0.43
CA GLU A 182 -3.88 -19.26 0.09
C GLU A 182 -2.78 -18.67 -0.78
N GLN A 183 -3.02 -18.53 -2.09
CA GLN A 183 -2.08 -17.89 -3.00
C GLN A 183 -2.13 -16.35 -2.91
N HIS A 184 -3.24 -15.76 -2.47
CA HIS A 184 -3.44 -14.31 -2.54
C HIS A 184 -3.53 -13.62 -1.18
N LYS A 185 -3.80 -14.35 -0.10
CA LYS A 185 -4.02 -13.77 1.24
C LYS A 185 -2.80 -13.05 1.81
N ASP A 186 -1.62 -13.52 1.44
CA ASP A 186 -0.36 -12.96 1.89
C ASP A 186 0.33 -12.29 0.72
N ARG A 187 1.03 -11.20 1.03
CA ARG A 187 1.89 -10.53 0.10
C ARG A 187 3.06 -11.45 -0.21
N ARG A 188 2.91 -12.29 -1.24
CA ARG A 188 3.83 -13.39 -1.55
C ARG A 188 5.27 -12.90 -1.66
N ASN A 189 6.17 -13.66 -1.04
CA ASN A 189 7.58 -13.73 -1.42
C ASN A 189 7.66 -14.54 -2.72
N GLY A 190 7.65 -13.87 -3.87
CA GLY A 190 7.79 -14.55 -5.16
C GLY A 190 6.47 -14.82 -5.87
N MET A 191 6.20 -14.01 -6.87
CA MET A 191 5.93 -14.47 -8.23
C MET A 191 6.08 -13.26 -9.17
N ASN A 192 6.79 -13.50 -10.27
CA ASN A 192 6.93 -12.58 -11.39
C ASN A 192 5.57 -12.26 -12.02
#